data_AF-A0A2S4UHX8-F1
#
_entry.id   AF-A0A2S4UHX8-F1
#
_cell.length_a   1.000
_cell.length_b   1.000
_cell.length_c   1.000
_cell.angle_alpha   90.00
_cell.angle_beta   90.00
_cell.angle_gamma   90.00
#
_symmetry.space_group_name_H-M   'P 1'
#
loop_
_entity.id
_entity.type
_entity.pdbx_description
1 polymer ?
#
loop_
_entity_poly.entity_id
_entity_poly.type
_entity_poly.pdbx_seq_one_letter_code
_entity_poly.pdbx_strand_id
1 'polypeptide(L)'
;MAPIELGHDTSPTKSSQINPPAIQKPGESKTQTINRLAAELKVTKMAKIHAERKVAELQDVISQRSKLMDISSQQCDAAWETMAELKNQIYSQEAVIKRLREDANQYPLSSSTLHKSHQKLSTTIDTLRECFTCPLCYNGFEKGDAVSLRCGHTFCQRCIDAWAASTNGSDTRTNIESQKTTDARVQCPECRTTGSSRVRLYMLEEAIRLLARAERERESVEIEEQMRRFDLEVVDDPKPTDYLAD
;
A
#
# COMPACT_ATOMS: atom_id res chain seq x y z
N MET A 1 3.85 41.69 -5.38
CA MET A 1 2.88 42.55 -4.67
C MET A 1 3.17 43.99 -5.06
N ALA A 2 2.30 44.60 -5.87
CA ALA A 2 2.38 46.03 -6.20
C ALA A 2 1.61 46.84 -5.14
N PRO A 3 2.04 48.07 -4.80
CA PRO A 3 1.35 48.89 -3.81
C PRO A 3 0.10 49.52 -4.42
N ILE A 4 -1.02 49.44 -3.69
CA ILE A 4 -2.26 50.15 -4.02
C ILE A 4 -2.17 51.53 -3.35
N GLU A 5 -2.04 52.57 -4.15
CA GLU A 5 -2.08 53.96 -3.70
C GLU A 5 -3.51 54.33 -3.25
N LEU A 6 -3.66 54.65 -1.97
CA LEU A 6 -4.86 55.26 -1.40
C LEU A 6 -4.79 56.77 -1.64
N GLY A 7 -5.54 57.26 -2.62
CA GLY A 7 -5.75 58.69 -2.84
C GLY A 7 -6.55 59.31 -1.69
N HIS A 8 -5.93 60.22 -0.96
CA HIS A 8 -6.60 61.16 -0.06
C HIS A 8 -7.14 62.35 -0.87
N ASP A 9 -8.44 62.36 -1.13
CA ASP A 9 -9.14 63.57 -1.60
C ASP A 9 -9.70 64.34 -0.40
N THR A 10 -8.90 65.27 0.12
CA THR A 10 -9.37 66.38 0.94
C THR A 10 -9.89 67.48 0.02
N SER A 11 -11.21 67.64 -0.07
CA SER A 11 -11.85 68.80 -0.69
C SER A 11 -12.67 69.61 0.34
N PRO A 12 -12.59 70.95 0.32
CA PRO A 12 -13.18 71.81 1.34
C PRO A 12 -14.69 71.99 1.16
N THR A 13 -15.38 71.95 2.29
CA THR A 13 -16.80 72.22 2.48
C THR A 13 -17.16 73.63 2.01
N LYS A 14 -17.89 73.74 0.88
CA LYS A 14 -18.61 74.97 0.51
C LYS A 14 -19.87 75.06 1.35
N SER A 15 -19.96 76.09 2.19
CA SER A 15 -21.15 76.45 2.95
C SER A 15 -22.26 76.94 2.02
N SER A 16 -23.21 76.07 1.68
CA SER A 16 -24.44 76.48 1.00
C SER A 16 -25.35 77.23 1.96
N GLN A 17 -25.48 78.55 1.76
CA GLN A 17 -26.49 79.39 2.38
C GLN A 17 -27.88 78.94 1.89
N ILE A 18 -28.67 78.31 2.76
CA ILE A 18 -30.05 77.92 2.47
C ILE A 18 -30.94 79.10 2.86
N ASN A 19 -31.39 79.87 1.87
CA ASN A 19 -32.45 80.85 2.07
C ASN A 19 -33.77 80.10 2.39
N PRO A 20 -34.46 80.39 3.51
CA PRO A 20 -35.72 79.75 3.83
C PRO A 20 -36.79 80.12 2.79
N PRO A 21 -37.57 79.15 2.28
CA PRO A 21 -38.61 79.44 1.30
C PRO A 21 -39.69 80.36 1.88
N ALA A 22 -40.25 81.24 1.05
CA ALA A 22 -41.32 82.15 1.43
C ALA A 22 -42.53 81.39 2.00
N ILE A 23 -43.00 81.78 3.19
CA ILE A 23 -43.98 81.03 3.99
C ILE A 23 -45.39 81.08 3.38
N GLN A 24 -45.72 82.11 2.58
CA GLN A 24 -47.02 82.28 1.92
C GLN A 24 -46.87 82.48 0.43
N LYS A 25 -47.64 81.72 -0.36
CA LYS A 25 -47.78 81.95 -1.80
C LYS A 25 -48.76 83.12 -2.04
N PRO A 26 -48.60 83.92 -3.10
CA PRO A 26 -49.51 85.03 -3.39
C PRO A 26 -50.95 84.53 -3.58
N GLY A 27 -51.90 85.05 -2.78
CA GLY A 27 -53.34 84.72 -2.87
C GLY A 27 -53.85 83.57 -1.98
N GLU A 28 -53.00 82.99 -1.12
CA GLU A 28 -53.37 81.85 -0.26
C GLU A 28 -53.93 82.31 1.11
N SER A 29 -55.05 81.73 1.56
CA SER A 29 -55.61 81.99 2.91
C SER A 29 -54.71 81.38 4.01
N LYS A 30 -54.66 81.99 5.21
CA LYS A 30 -53.93 81.45 6.36
C LYS A 30 -54.26 79.97 6.63
N THR A 31 -55.53 79.58 6.49
CA THR A 31 -55.97 78.19 6.66
C THR A 31 -55.43 77.26 5.58
N GLN A 32 -55.33 77.74 4.34
CA GLN A 32 -54.74 76.98 3.22
C GLN A 32 -53.24 76.77 3.41
N THR A 33 -52.51 77.80 3.88
CA THR A 33 -51.08 77.69 4.22
C THR A 33 -50.83 76.69 5.36
N ILE A 34 -51.65 76.70 6.42
CA ILE A 34 -51.55 75.72 7.52
C ILE A 34 -51.77 74.29 7.01
N ASN A 35 -52.80 74.07 6.19
CA ASN A 35 -53.09 72.75 5.62
C ASN A 35 -51.97 72.26 4.69
N ARG A 36 -51.37 73.14 3.88
CA ARG A 36 -50.20 72.83 3.03
C ARG A 36 -48.99 72.41 3.87
N LEU A 37 -48.64 73.19 4.88
CA LEU A 37 -47.50 72.89 5.76
C LEU A 37 -47.73 71.60 6.57
N ALA A 38 -48.97 71.33 6.99
CA ALA A 38 -49.31 70.07 7.66
C ALA A 38 -49.16 68.86 6.71
N ALA A 39 -49.55 68.99 5.45
CA ALA A 39 -49.35 67.95 4.43
C ALA A 39 -47.85 67.73 4.13
N GLU A 40 -47.06 68.80 3.98
CA GLU A 40 -45.61 68.74 3.78
C GLU A 40 -44.90 68.10 4.99
N LEU A 41 -45.33 68.43 6.21
CA LEU A 41 -44.83 67.78 7.44
C LEU A 41 -45.18 66.28 7.48
N LYS A 42 -46.36 65.89 6.98
CA LYS A 42 -46.76 64.47 6.92
C LYS A 42 -45.90 63.71 5.90
N VAL A 43 -45.67 64.28 4.72
CA VAL A 43 -44.82 63.68 3.67
C VAL A 43 -43.38 63.53 4.17
N THR A 44 -42.82 64.56 4.79
CA THR A 44 -41.46 64.51 5.35
C THR A 44 -41.34 63.50 6.49
N LYS A 45 -42.34 63.37 7.36
CA LYS A 45 -42.39 62.30 8.38
C LYS A 45 -42.41 60.90 7.76
N MET A 46 -43.21 60.67 6.72
CA MET A 46 -43.24 59.38 6.02
C MET A 46 -41.91 59.10 5.33
N ALA A 47 -41.30 60.11 4.69
CA ALA A 47 -39.98 59.99 4.06
C ALA A 47 -38.88 59.69 5.09
N LYS A 48 -38.93 60.31 6.28
CA LYS A 48 -38.03 60.01 7.40
C LYS A 48 -38.17 58.56 7.86
N ILE A 49 -39.39 58.08 8.10
CA ILE A 49 -39.65 56.68 8.50
C ILE A 49 -39.14 55.70 7.44
N HIS A 50 -39.35 56.01 6.16
CA HIS A 50 -38.84 55.20 5.06
C HIS A 50 -37.30 55.18 5.02
N ALA A 51 -36.66 56.34 5.20
CA ALA A 51 -35.20 56.44 5.26
C ALA A 51 -34.63 55.67 6.46
N GLU A 52 -35.25 55.78 7.64
CA GLU A 52 -34.87 55.02 8.84
C GLU A 52 -34.98 53.51 8.63
N ARG A 53 -36.08 53.04 8.02
CA ARG A 53 -36.22 51.63 7.62
C ARG A 53 -35.12 51.21 6.66
N LYS A 54 -34.79 52.05 5.68
CA LYS A 54 -33.75 51.73 4.69
C LYS A 54 -32.36 51.67 5.32
N VAL A 55 -32.06 52.55 6.26
CA VAL A 55 -30.81 52.51 7.04
C VAL A 55 -30.73 51.20 7.84
N ALA A 56 -31.81 50.78 8.49
CA ALA A 56 -31.85 49.51 9.22
C ALA A 56 -31.63 48.30 8.29
N GLU A 57 -32.26 48.28 7.11
CA GLU A 57 -32.03 47.23 6.10
C GLU A 57 -30.56 47.20 5.64
N LEU A 58 -29.96 48.36 5.37
CA LEU A 58 -28.55 48.45 4.94
C LEU A 58 -27.60 48.00 6.06
N GLN A 59 -27.90 48.31 7.31
CA GLN A 59 -27.13 47.85 8.46
C GLN A 59 -27.17 46.32 8.58
N ASP A 60 -28.33 45.70 8.36
CA ASP A 60 -28.44 44.23 8.33
C ASP A 60 -27.64 43.63 7.17
N VAL A 61 -27.73 44.20 5.97
CA VAL A 61 -26.92 43.76 4.81
C VAL A 61 -25.42 43.87 5.08
N ILE A 62 -24.97 44.96 5.73
CA ILE A 62 -23.56 45.12 6.12
C ILE A 62 -23.15 44.05 7.13
N SER A 63 -24.00 43.77 8.12
CA SER A 63 -23.77 42.72 9.12
C SER A 63 -23.66 41.34 8.47
N GLN A 64 -24.57 41.00 7.56
CA GLN A 64 -24.54 39.74 6.80
C GLN A 64 -23.28 39.63 5.95
N ARG A 65 -22.90 40.71 5.25
CA ARG A 65 -21.67 40.74 4.44
C ARG A 65 -20.42 40.53 5.30
N SER A 66 -20.36 41.14 6.49
CA SER A 66 -19.25 40.93 7.43
C SER A 66 -19.12 39.46 7.80
N LYS A 67 -20.23 38.81 8.18
CA LYS A 67 -20.24 37.38 8.52
C LYS A 67 -19.76 36.50 7.37
N LEU A 68 -20.20 36.77 6.14
CA LEU A 68 -19.76 36.03 4.95
C LEU A 68 -18.26 36.24 4.69
N MET A 69 -17.75 37.45 4.93
CA MET A 69 -16.32 37.75 4.79
C MET A 69 -15.50 36.98 5.85
N ASP A 70 -15.97 36.91 7.09
CA ASP A 70 -15.32 36.14 8.16
C ASP A 70 -15.27 34.65 7.83
N ILE A 71 -16.38 34.08 7.33
CA ILE A 71 -16.44 32.69 6.88
C ILE A 71 -15.45 32.46 5.73
N SER A 72 -15.42 33.36 4.74
CA SER A 72 -14.51 33.26 3.61
C SER A 72 -13.05 33.33 4.07
N SER A 73 -12.72 34.18 5.04
CA SER A 73 -11.37 34.28 5.61
C SER A 73 -10.98 32.97 6.29
N GLN A 74 -11.85 32.42 7.13
CA GLN A 74 -11.62 31.14 7.82
C GLN A 74 -11.42 29.99 6.82
N GLN A 75 -12.16 29.98 5.71
CA GLN A 75 -11.98 28.98 4.65
C GLN A 75 -10.62 29.12 3.96
N CYS A 76 -10.16 30.35 3.69
CA CYS A 76 -8.83 30.59 3.15
C CYS A 76 -7.74 30.11 4.11
N ASP A 77 -7.86 30.42 5.41
CA ASP A 77 -6.87 30.01 6.42
C ASP A 77 -6.79 28.49 6.55
N ALA A 78 -7.95 27.81 6.63
CA ALA A 78 -8.01 26.35 6.65
C ALA A 78 -7.40 25.72 5.37
N ALA A 79 -7.67 26.31 4.20
CA ALA A 79 -7.06 25.84 2.95
C ALA A 79 -5.53 26.00 2.98
N TRP A 80 -5.01 27.12 3.50
CA TRP A 80 -3.57 27.33 3.66
C TRP A 80 -2.92 26.30 4.59
N GLU A 81 -3.56 25.96 5.70
CA GLU A 81 -3.08 24.92 6.62
C GLU A 81 -3.01 23.55 5.94
N THR A 82 -4.06 23.15 5.21
CA THR A 82 -4.06 21.88 4.47
C THR A 82 -2.99 21.83 3.38
N MET A 83 -2.75 22.93 2.67
CA MET A 83 -1.67 23.02 1.68
C MET A 83 -0.29 22.89 2.32
N ALA A 84 -0.08 23.48 3.50
CA ALA A 84 1.16 23.34 4.24
C ALA A 84 1.41 21.89 4.67
N GLU A 85 0.39 21.20 5.14
CA GLU A 85 0.48 19.79 5.52
C GLU A 85 0.80 18.89 4.32
N LEU A 86 0.08 19.06 3.20
CA LEU A 86 0.36 18.30 1.97
C LEU A 86 1.78 18.54 1.46
N LYS A 87 2.29 19.77 1.58
CA LYS A 87 3.67 20.10 1.21
C LYS A 87 4.68 19.34 2.08
N ASN A 88 4.46 19.28 3.40
CA ASN A 88 5.29 18.50 4.30
C ASN A 88 5.26 17.00 3.95
N GLN A 89 4.06 16.48 3.63
CA GLN A 89 3.90 15.10 3.20
C GLN A 89 4.67 14.81 1.91
N ILE A 90 4.60 15.69 0.91
CA ILE A 90 5.37 15.55 -0.34
C ILE A 90 6.87 15.51 -0.06
N TYR A 91 7.41 16.42 0.76
CA TYR A 91 8.84 16.39 1.11
C TYR A 91 9.26 15.10 1.80
N SER A 92 8.41 14.58 2.70
CA SER A 92 8.67 13.31 3.37
C SER A 92 8.71 12.14 2.38
N GLN A 93 7.81 12.13 1.39
CA GLN A 93 7.76 11.11 0.34
C GLN A 93 8.95 11.23 -0.63
N GLU A 94 9.36 12.44 -0.99
CA GLU A 94 10.53 12.68 -1.83
C GLU A 94 11.81 12.12 -1.17
N ALA A 95 11.95 12.27 0.15
CA ALA A 95 13.07 11.68 0.89
C ALA A 95 13.06 10.15 0.84
N VAL A 96 11.87 9.51 0.96
CA VAL A 96 11.72 8.06 0.83
C VAL A 96 12.04 7.60 -0.59
N ILE A 97 11.50 8.26 -1.60
CA ILE A 97 11.76 7.94 -3.01
C ILE A 97 13.25 8.06 -3.31
N LYS A 98 13.91 9.11 -2.81
CA LYS A 98 15.34 9.30 -2.97
C LYS A 98 16.13 8.14 -2.37
N ARG A 99 15.82 7.73 -1.13
CA ARG A 99 16.47 6.59 -0.48
C ARG A 99 16.25 5.29 -1.26
N LEU A 100 15.02 5.00 -1.67
CA LEU A 100 14.72 3.80 -2.46
C LEU A 100 15.45 3.77 -3.81
N ARG A 101 15.61 4.93 -4.45
CA ARG A 101 16.40 5.05 -5.69
C ARG A 101 17.89 4.83 -5.43
N GLU A 102 18.44 5.35 -4.32
CA GLU A 102 19.82 5.10 -3.91
C GLU A 102 20.04 3.61 -3.64
N ASP A 103 19.14 2.96 -2.90
CA ASP A 103 19.18 1.51 -2.63
C ASP A 103 19.12 0.68 -3.92
N ALA A 104 18.21 1.04 -4.85
CA ALA A 104 18.09 0.37 -6.14
C ALA A 104 19.34 0.55 -7.02
N ASN A 105 20.00 1.71 -6.95
CA ASN A 105 21.25 1.97 -7.67
C ASN A 105 22.45 1.26 -7.02
N GLN A 106 22.47 1.14 -5.69
CA GLN A 106 23.54 0.46 -4.95
C GLN A 106 23.48 -1.05 -5.17
N TYR A 107 22.28 -1.60 -5.28
CA TYR A 107 22.04 -3.02 -5.53
C TYR A 107 21.17 -3.20 -6.77
N PRO A 108 21.73 -3.02 -7.99
CA PRO A 108 20.97 -3.12 -9.23
C PRO A 108 20.59 -4.59 -9.49
N LEU A 109 19.52 -5.04 -8.83
CA LEU A 109 18.84 -6.29 -9.14
C LEU A 109 18.00 -6.04 -10.39
N SER A 110 18.63 -6.09 -11.55
CA SER A 110 17.88 -6.08 -12.80
C SER A 110 16.98 -7.32 -12.83
N SER A 111 15.75 -7.16 -13.33
CA SER A 111 14.81 -8.29 -13.47
C SER A 111 15.47 -9.50 -14.16
N SER A 112 16.35 -9.26 -15.14
CA SER A 112 17.08 -10.33 -15.83
C SER A 112 18.15 -11.02 -14.99
N THR A 113 18.87 -10.31 -14.12
CA THR A 113 19.89 -10.93 -13.23
C THR A 113 19.24 -11.71 -12.11
N LEU A 114 18.17 -11.18 -11.51
CA LEU A 114 17.38 -11.89 -10.51
C LEU A 114 16.76 -13.16 -11.09
N HIS A 115 16.16 -13.07 -12.29
CA HIS A 115 15.58 -14.23 -12.97
C HIS A 115 16.64 -15.30 -13.27
N LYS A 116 17.82 -14.92 -13.78
CA LYS A 116 18.93 -15.85 -14.01
C LYS A 116 19.41 -16.52 -12.71
N SER A 117 19.51 -15.75 -11.63
CA SER A 117 19.90 -16.27 -10.31
C SER A 117 18.87 -17.27 -9.80
N HIS A 118 17.58 -16.94 -9.90
CA HIS A 118 16.49 -17.82 -9.51
C HIS A 118 16.48 -19.11 -10.34
N GLN A 119 16.64 -18.99 -11.66
CA GLN A 119 16.74 -20.15 -12.55
C GLN A 119 17.91 -21.05 -12.17
N LYS A 120 19.10 -20.48 -11.91
CA LYS A 120 20.28 -21.23 -11.48
C LYS A 120 20.05 -21.95 -10.15
N LEU A 121 19.42 -21.29 -9.18
CA LEU A 121 19.10 -21.91 -7.89
C LEU A 121 18.09 -23.06 -8.05
N SER A 122 17.04 -22.86 -8.86
CA SER A 122 16.07 -23.92 -9.18
C SER A 122 16.78 -25.13 -9.78
N THR A 123 17.60 -24.93 -10.82
CA THR A 123 18.35 -26.04 -11.44
C THR A 123 19.25 -26.75 -10.43
N THR A 124 19.85 -26.01 -9.49
CA THR A 124 20.71 -26.61 -8.46
C THR A 124 19.88 -27.49 -7.51
N ILE A 125 18.72 -27.02 -7.07
CA ILE A 125 17.81 -27.80 -6.22
C ILE A 125 17.36 -29.07 -6.94
N ASP A 126 17.00 -28.97 -8.22
CA ASP A 126 16.54 -30.11 -9.03
C ASP A 126 17.66 -31.15 -9.19
N THR A 127 18.91 -30.72 -9.46
CA THR A 127 20.07 -31.64 -9.52
C THR A 127 20.37 -32.32 -8.18
N LEU A 128 20.24 -31.60 -7.06
CA LEU A 128 20.43 -32.17 -5.72
C LEU A 128 19.34 -33.19 -5.40
N ARG A 129 18.10 -32.93 -5.83
CA ARG A 129 16.98 -33.87 -5.69
C ARG A 129 17.26 -35.18 -6.40
N GLU A 130 17.77 -35.13 -7.63
CA GLU A 130 18.16 -36.34 -8.37
C GLU A 130 19.26 -37.12 -7.67
N CYS A 131 20.27 -36.42 -7.12
CA CYS A 131 21.38 -37.03 -6.38
C CYS A 131 20.96 -37.69 -5.05
N PHE A 132 19.83 -37.28 -4.46
CA PHE A 132 19.30 -37.82 -3.22
C PHE A 132 18.10 -38.75 -3.44
N THR A 133 18.15 -39.53 -4.52
CA THR A 133 17.19 -40.62 -4.77
C THR A 133 17.83 -41.98 -4.55
N CYS A 134 17.05 -42.92 -4.02
CA CYS A 134 17.47 -44.30 -3.86
C CYS A 134 17.40 -45.01 -5.22
N PRO A 135 18.47 -45.65 -5.71
CA PRO A 135 18.47 -46.33 -7.01
C PRO A 135 17.63 -47.62 -7.03
N LEU A 136 17.19 -48.12 -5.87
CA LEU A 136 16.36 -49.32 -5.77
C LEU A 136 14.85 -49.02 -5.83
N CYS A 137 14.41 -47.89 -5.27
CA CYS A 137 12.98 -47.52 -5.25
C CYS A 137 12.66 -46.22 -6.00
N TYR A 138 13.67 -45.50 -6.47
CA TYR A 138 13.60 -44.21 -7.18
C TYR A 138 12.90 -43.09 -6.40
N ASN A 139 12.68 -43.28 -5.11
CA ASN A 139 12.15 -42.25 -4.21
C ASN A 139 13.29 -41.45 -3.58
N GLY A 140 12.99 -40.21 -3.20
CA GLY A 140 13.90 -39.37 -2.42
C GLY A 140 14.18 -39.97 -1.04
N PHE A 141 15.39 -39.77 -0.52
CA PHE A 141 15.72 -40.24 0.83
C PHE A 141 14.95 -39.46 1.90
N GLU A 142 14.34 -40.18 2.83
CA GLU A 142 13.73 -39.59 4.02
C GLU A 142 14.76 -39.36 5.14
N LYS A 143 14.41 -38.52 6.11
CA LYS A 143 15.27 -38.21 7.26
C LYS A 143 15.62 -39.47 8.03
N GLY A 144 16.90 -39.85 8.02
CA GLY A 144 17.42 -40.99 8.76
C GLY A 144 17.27 -42.35 8.05
N ASP A 145 16.74 -42.37 6.82
CA ASP A 145 16.59 -43.60 6.02
C ASP A 145 17.77 -43.83 5.06
N ALA A 146 18.58 -42.81 4.79
CA ALA A 146 19.74 -42.93 3.91
C ALA A 146 20.88 -43.73 4.57
N VAL A 147 21.29 -44.82 3.92
CA VAL A 147 22.39 -45.69 4.33
C VAL A 147 23.41 -45.77 3.22
N SER A 148 24.64 -45.35 3.52
CA SER A 148 25.75 -45.48 2.58
C SER A 148 26.53 -46.76 2.86
N LEU A 149 26.97 -47.44 1.80
CA LEU A 149 27.92 -48.54 1.91
C LEU A 149 29.35 -47.99 1.87
N ARG A 150 30.36 -48.74 2.35
CA ARG A 150 31.78 -48.31 2.27
C ARG A 150 32.29 -48.07 0.84
N CYS A 151 31.62 -48.63 -0.16
CA CYS A 151 31.88 -48.36 -1.58
C CYS A 151 31.35 -46.99 -2.05
N GLY A 152 30.63 -46.23 -1.22
CA GLY A 152 30.12 -44.88 -1.51
C GLY A 152 28.66 -44.81 -1.96
N HIS A 153 28.09 -45.91 -2.46
CA HIS A 153 26.69 -45.97 -2.90
C HIS A 153 25.71 -45.90 -1.72
N THR A 154 24.60 -45.18 -1.91
CA THR A 154 23.62 -44.89 -0.87
C THR A 154 22.24 -45.40 -1.25
N PHE A 155 21.54 -46.00 -0.29
CA PHE A 155 20.23 -46.60 -0.47
C PHE A 155 19.33 -46.30 0.75
N CYS A 156 18.03 -46.48 0.59
CA CYS A 156 17.11 -46.54 1.74
C CYS A 156 17.46 -47.75 2.62
N GLN A 157 17.33 -47.59 3.95
CA GLN A 157 17.54 -48.66 4.93
C GLN A 157 16.69 -49.87 4.58
N ARG A 158 15.40 -49.64 4.28
CA ARG A 158 14.46 -50.70 3.89
C ARG A 158 14.88 -51.44 2.61
N CYS A 159 15.36 -50.70 1.62
CA CYS A 159 15.73 -51.28 0.32
C CYS A 159 17.00 -52.13 0.43
N ILE A 160 18.01 -51.65 1.15
CA ILE A 160 19.25 -52.41 1.33
C ILE A 160 19.07 -53.61 2.26
N ASP A 161 18.16 -53.53 3.23
CA ASP A 161 17.78 -54.67 4.07
C ASP A 161 17.08 -55.77 3.26
N ALA A 162 16.13 -55.40 2.39
CA ALA A 162 15.47 -56.35 1.49
C ALA A 162 16.46 -57.03 0.54
N TRP A 163 17.43 -56.26 0.01
CA TRP A 163 18.50 -56.78 -0.84
C TRP A 163 19.46 -57.73 -0.09
N ALA A 164 19.83 -57.40 1.14
CA ALA A 164 20.67 -58.28 1.96
C ALA A 164 19.94 -59.59 2.30
N ALA A 165 18.63 -59.53 2.55
CA ALA A 165 17.83 -60.72 2.83
C ALA A 165 17.71 -61.65 1.61
N SER A 166 17.62 -61.11 0.39
CA SER A 166 17.52 -61.91 -0.83
C SER A 166 18.86 -62.57 -1.23
N THR A 167 19.98 -61.92 -0.94
CA THR A 167 21.33 -62.39 -1.31
C THR A 167 21.90 -63.43 -0.34
N ASN A 168 21.55 -63.36 0.95
CA ASN A 168 22.01 -64.33 1.96
C ASN A 168 21.23 -65.66 1.97
N GLY A 169 20.19 -65.80 1.14
CA GLY A 169 19.36 -67.01 1.05
C GLY A 169 20.02 -68.19 0.33
N SER A 170 21.16 -68.01 -0.36
CA SER A 170 21.81 -69.08 -1.14
C SER A 170 23.02 -69.74 -0.48
N ASP A 171 23.65 -69.11 0.53
CA ASP A 171 24.84 -69.67 1.17
C ASP A 171 24.48 -70.30 2.52
N THR A 172 24.15 -71.58 2.49
CA THR A 172 23.82 -72.35 3.69
C THR A 172 25.09 -72.70 4.47
N ARG A 173 25.01 -72.61 5.81
CA ARG A 173 25.92 -73.15 6.85
C ARG A 173 27.13 -72.28 7.23
N THR A 174 26.92 -71.35 8.15
CA THR A 174 27.68 -71.35 9.41
C THR A 174 26.78 -70.94 10.57
N ASN A 175 26.73 -71.85 11.53
CA ASN A 175 26.19 -71.67 12.88
C ASN A 175 27.14 -70.74 13.63
N ILE A 176 26.64 -69.61 14.16
CA ILE A 176 26.98 -69.03 15.48
C ILE A 176 25.88 -68.01 15.82
N GLU A 177 25.43 -68.14 17.07
CA GLU A 177 24.38 -67.44 17.75
C GLU A 177 24.51 -65.90 17.76
N SER A 178 23.34 -65.26 17.77
CA SER A 178 23.02 -64.12 18.63
C SER A 178 23.95 -62.92 18.56
N GLN A 179 23.80 -62.09 17.52
CA GLN A 179 23.83 -60.64 17.74
C GLN A 179 23.08 -59.91 16.62
N LYS A 180 22.00 -59.25 17.06
CA LYS A 180 21.16 -58.31 16.32
C LYS A 180 21.98 -57.04 16.04
N THR A 181 23.02 -57.15 15.20
CA THR A 181 23.95 -56.06 14.94
C THR A 181 23.78 -55.59 13.51
N THR A 182 23.67 -54.27 13.37
CA THR A 182 23.63 -53.45 12.15
C THR A 182 24.85 -53.61 11.23
N ASP A 183 25.63 -54.67 11.41
CA ASP A 183 26.96 -54.89 10.83
C ASP A 183 27.00 -56.10 9.87
N ALA A 184 25.82 -56.59 9.46
CA ALA A 184 25.72 -57.59 8.41
C ALA A 184 26.38 -57.05 7.13
N ARG A 185 27.39 -57.77 6.65
CA ARG A 185 28.06 -57.46 5.38
C ARG A 185 27.06 -57.61 4.23
N VAL A 186 26.92 -56.57 3.41
CA VAL A 186 25.99 -56.57 2.27
C VAL A 186 26.77 -56.43 0.97
N GLN A 187 26.29 -57.08 -0.10
CA GLN A 187 26.76 -56.83 -1.45
C GLN A 187 26.08 -55.58 -2.02
N CYS A 188 26.85 -54.62 -2.52
CA CYS A 188 26.29 -53.41 -3.10
C CYS A 188 25.50 -53.70 -4.39
N PRO A 189 24.23 -53.24 -4.52
CA PRO A 189 23.46 -53.39 -5.76
C PRO A 189 24.06 -52.70 -6.99
N GLU A 190 24.75 -51.57 -6.82
CA GLU A 190 25.31 -50.78 -7.93
C GLU A 190 26.66 -51.34 -8.41
N CYS A 191 27.65 -51.46 -7.53
CA CYS A 191 29.01 -51.87 -7.91
C CYS A 191 29.36 -53.32 -7.57
N ARG A 192 28.42 -54.08 -6.99
CA ARG A 192 28.58 -55.50 -6.62
C ARG A 192 29.71 -55.83 -5.65
N THR A 193 30.33 -54.83 -5.02
CA THR A 193 31.31 -55.01 -3.96
C THR A 193 30.67 -55.79 -2.81
N THR A 194 31.22 -56.97 -2.52
CA THR A 194 30.79 -57.84 -1.43
C THR A 194 31.43 -57.39 -0.12
N GLY A 195 30.87 -57.82 1.01
CA GLY A 195 31.51 -57.55 2.30
C GLY A 195 31.38 -56.10 2.80
N SER A 196 30.59 -55.26 2.13
CA SER A 196 30.54 -53.83 2.44
C SER A 196 29.78 -53.60 3.74
N SER A 197 30.40 -52.88 4.69
CA SER A 197 29.74 -52.47 5.91
C SER A 197 28.88 -51.23 5.65
N ARG A 198 27.81 -51.09 6.44
CA ARG A 198 26.94 -49.92 6.41
C ARG A 198 27.61 -48.77 7.15
N VAL A 199 27.48 -47.57 6.60
CA VAL A 199 28.03 -46.34 7.15
C VAL A 199 26.94 -45.29 7.10
N ARG A 200 26.67 -44.67 8.25
CA ARG A 200 25.74 -43.56 8.36
C ARG A 200 26.52 -42.26 8.17
N LEU A 201 26.16 -41.48 7.16
CA LEU A 201 26.81 -40.21 6.84
C LEU A 201 25.95 -39.04 7.36
N TYR A 202 26.27 -38.49 8.53
CA TYR A 202 25.50 -37.38 9.13
C TYR A 202 25.41 -36.14 8.24
N MET A 203 26.48 -35.83 7.49
CA MET A 203 26.47 -34.72 6.53
C MET A 203 25.44 -34.93 5.40
N LEU A 204 25.22 -36.18 4.99
CA LEU A 204 24.21 -36.51 3.99
C LEU A 204 22.80 -36.36 4.56
N GLU A 205 22.56 -36.80 5.80
CA GLU A 205 21.27 -36.60 6.46
C GLU A 205 20.92 -35.12 6.61
N GLU A 206 21.92 -34.31 6.92
CA GLU A 206 21.76 -32.87 7.02
C GLU A 206 21.49 -32.23 5.65
N ALA A 207 22.16 -32.70 4.59
CA ALA A 207 21.88 -32.27 3.23
C ALA A 207 20.45 -32.62 2.79
N ILE A 208 19.98 -33.83 3.07
CA ILE A 208 18.60 -34.26 2.85
C ILE A 208 17.62 -33.36 3.61
N ARG A 209 17.92 -33.04 4.88
CA ARG A 209 17.10 -32.17 5.72
C ARG A 209 17.01 -30.74 5.14
N LEU A 210 18.11 -30.22 4.61
CA LEU A 210 18.15 -28.91 3.98
C LEU A 210 17.39 -28.89 2.65
N LEU A 211 17.52 -29.94 1.83
CA LEU A 211 16.77 -30.07 0.59
C LEU A 211 15.26 -30.10 0.87
N ALA A 212 14.81 -30.93 1.81
CA ALA A 212 13.39 -31.00 2.19
C ALA A 212 12.84 -29.67 2.76
N ARG A 213 13.70 -28.83 3.36
CA ARG A 213 13.31 -27.47 3.74
C ARG A 213 13.14 -26.58 2.50
N ALA A 214 14.12 -26.59 1.60
CA ALA A 214 14.09 -25.80 0.38
C ALA A 214 12.88 -26.14 -0.51
N GLU A 215 12.51 -27.43 -0.61
CA GLU A 215 11.34 -27.87 -1.37
C GLU A 215 10.03 -27.33 -0.77
N ARG A 216 9.85 -27.41 0.55
CA ARG A 216 8.67 -26.82 1.22
C ARG A 216 8.57 -25.32 1.04
N GLU A 217 9.70 -24.61 1.13
CA GLU A 217 9.74 -23.16 0.91
C GLU A 217 9.35 -22.83 -0.54
N ARG A 218 9.86 -23.56 -1.54
CA ARG A 218 9.44 -23.39 -2.94
C ARG A 218 7.95 -23.59 -3.12
N GLU A 219 7.39 -24.67 -2.57
CA GLU A 219 5.96 -24.97 -2.67
C GLU A 219 5.11 -23.86 -2.01
N SER A 220 5.50 -23.37 -0.83
CA SER A 220 4.78 -22.28 -0.17
C SER A 220 4.77 -20.99 -0.98
N VAL A 221 5.90 -20.64 -1.60
CA VAL A 221 6.00 -19.43 -2.43
C VAL A 221 5.19 -19.58 -3.71
N GLU A 222 5.17 -20.77 -4.31
CA GLU A 222 4.37 -21.05 -5.50
C GLU A 222 2.87 -20.94 -5.20
N ILE A 223 2.41 -21.46 -4.05
CA ILE A 223 1.03 -21.32 -3.58
C ILE A 223 0.69 -19.84 -3.34
N GLU A 224 1.55 -19.09 -2.65
CA GLU A 224 1.33 -17.66 -2.39
C GLU A 224 1.23 -16.84 -3.68
N GLU A 225 2.11 -17.11 -4.65
CA GLU A 225 2.09 -16.45 -5.96
C GLU A 225 0.85 -16.84 -6.77
N GLN A 226 0.42 -18.10 -6.71
CA GLN A 226 -0.84 -18.54 -7.33
C GLN A 226 -2.05 -17.80 -6.72
N MET A 227 -2.08 -17.64 -5.40
CA MET A 227 -3.13 -16.86 -4.72
C MET A 227 -3.09 -15.39 -5.14
N ARG A 228 -1.91 -14.76 -5.17
CA ARG A 228 -1.77 -13.38 -5.64
C ARG A 228 -2.26 -13.20 -7.08
N ARG A 229 -1.96 -14.16 -7.97
CA ARG A 229 -2.44 -14.12 -9.35
C ARG A 229 -3.95 -14.24 -9.44
N PHE A 230 -4.53 -15.15 -8.65
CA PHE A 230 -5.98 -15.29 -8.55
C PHE A 230 -6.65 -13.99 -8.08
N ASP A 231 -6.12 -13.33 -7.05
CA ASP A 231 -6.66 -12.06 -6.54
C ASP A 231 -6.62 -10.92 -7.59
N LEU A 232 -5.60 -10.90 -8.44
CA LEU A 232 -5.48 -9.93 -9.53
C LEU A 232 -6.41 -10.22 -10.72
N GLU A 233 -6.75 -11.49 -10.95
CA GLU A 233 -7.65 -11.92 -12.03
C GLU A 233 -9.14 -11.68 -11.68
N VAL A 234 -9.47 -11.49 -10.40
CA VAL A 234 -10.84 -11.19 -9.92
C VAL A 234 -11.25 -9.72 -10.11
N VAL A 235 -10.36 -8.85 -10.61
CA VAL A 235 -10.75 -7.50 -11.08
C VAL A 235 -11.31 -7.60 -12.50
N ASP A 236 -12.46 -8.29 -12.63
CA ASP A 236 -13.29 -8.24 -13.83
C ASP A 236 -13.75 -6.79 -14.04
N ASP A 237 -13.55 -6.29 -15.26
CA ASP A 237 -14.04 -5.00 -15.73
C ASP A 237 -15.52 -4.81 -15.33
N PRO A 238 -15.91 -3.69 -14.69
CA PRO A 238 -17.33 -3.38 -14.56
C PRO A 238 -17.92 -3.29 -15.97
N LYS A 239 -18.88 -4.18 -16.26
CA LYS A 239 -19.61 -4.20 -17.53
C LYS A 239 -20.04 -2.76 -17.88
N PRO A 240 -19.76 -2.27 -19.09
CA PRO A 240 -20.03 -0.89 -19.49
C PRO A 240 -21.53 -0.61 -19.77
N THR A 241 -22.44 -1.21 -19.01
CA THR A 241 -23.90 -1.09 -19.23
C THR A 241 -24.64 -0.23 -18.21
N ASP A 242 -23.99 0.25 -17.15
CA ASP A 242 -24.69 1.00 -16.08
C ASP A 242 -24.55 2.53 -16.18
N TYR A 243 -23.96 3.08 -17.25
CA TYR A 243 -23.82 4.54 -17.44
C TYR A 243 -24.97 5.21 -18.21
N LEU A 244 -26.08 4.51 -18.50
CA LEU A 244 -27.21 5.07 -19.27
C LEU A 244 -28.58 4.82 -18.63
N ALA A 245 -28.68 4.92 -17.30
CA ALA A 245 -29.95 5.04 -16.61
C ALA A 245 -29.86 6.14 -15.55
N ASP A 246 -30.02 7.39 -16.00
CA ASP A 246 -30.96 8.41 -15.46
C ASP A 246 -30.63 9.82 -16.01
#